data_AF-A0A5K0ZBW6-F1
#
_entry.id   AF-A0A5K0ZBW6-F1
#
_cell.length_a   1.000
_cell.length_b   1.000
_cell.length_c   1.000
_cell.angle_alpha   90.00
_cell.angle_beta   90.00
_cell.angle_gamma   90.00
#
_symmetry.space_group_name_H-M   'P 1'
#
loop_
_entity.id
_entity.type
_entity.pdbx_description
1 polymer ?
#
loop_
_entity_poly.entity_id
_entity_poly.type
_entity_poly.pdbx_seq_one_letter_code
_entity_poly.pdbx_strand_id
1 'polypeptide(L)'
;MLQDLGKTYDMRTVVGQCQELTKFIYKHAYALTLRRKFINRIELIRPTQTRFATYVFTIKNIVKQRTPFKHMLSSNEWAAYPHDHKRKSFVVVDIIFNNEFEESCGKLLKISVPLEKSL
;
A
#
# COMPACT_ATOMS: atom_id res chain seq x y z
N MET A 1 3.53 17.34 14.64
CA MET A 1 4.29 16.74 13.50
C MET A 1 3.58 15.63 12.71
N LEU A 2 2.83 14.68 13.29
CA LEU A 2 1.76 13.97 12.55
C LEU A 2 0.39 14.64 12.74
N GLN A 3 0.23 15.42 13.81
CA GLN A 3 -0.98 16.21 14.08
C GLN A 3 -1.17 17.37 13.08
N ASP A 4 -0.08 17.96 12.57
CA ASP A 4 -0.16 19.09 11.62
C ASP A 4 -0.34 18.63 10.17
N LEU A 5 0.36 17.56 9.76
CA LEU A 5 0.13 16.88 8.48
C LEU A 5 -1.19 16.09 8.49
N GLY A 6 -1.61 15.59 9.64
CA GLY A 6 -2.88 14.88 9.81
C GLY A 6 -4.13 15.77 9.72
N LYS A 7 -3.97 17.08 9.49
CA LYS A 7 -5.05 18.01 9.10
C LYS A 7 -5.32 18.00 7.60
N THR A 8 -4.41 17.47 6.76
CA THR A 8 -4.75 17.13 5.38
C THR A 8 -5.52 15.81 5.42
N TYR A 9 -6.82 15.88 5.17
CA TYR A 9 -7.74 14.74 5.14
C TYR A 9 -7.19 13.57 4.29
N ASP A 10 -6.38 13.88 3.27
CA ASP A 10 -5.66 12.93 2.43
C ASP A 10 -4.66 12.03 3.19
N MET A 11 -3.86 12.55 4.14
CA MET A 11 -2.77 11.75 4.71
C MET A 11 -3.26 10.58 5.55
N ARG A 12 -4.22 10.82 6.47
CA ARG A 12 -4.75 9.76 7.33
C ARG A 12 -5.44 8.68 6.49
N THR A 13 -6.17 9.10 5.46
CA THR A 13 -6.88 8.21 4.54
C THR A 13 -5.92 7.35 3.74
N VAL A 14 -4.91 7.95 3.10
CA VAL A 14 -3.88 7.23 2.35
C VAL A 14 -3.13 6.24 3.24
N VAL A 15 -2.71 6.66 4.44
CA VAL A 15 -2.04 5.77 5.40
C VAL A 15 -2.97 4.62 5.80
N GLY A 16 -4.25 4.89 6.07
CA GLY A 16 -5.24 3.87 6.38
C GLY A 16 -5.37 2.83 5.27
N GLN A 17 -5.54 3.26 4.03
CA GLN A 17 -5.64 2.38 2.86
C GLN A 17 -4.36 1.56 2.64
N CYS A 18 -3.17 2.17 2.76
CA CYS A 18 -1.91 1.44 2.69
C CYS A 18 -1.78 0.39 3.81
N GLN A 19 -2.26 0.70 5.03
CA GLN A 19 -2.29 -0.27 6.13
C GLN A 19 -3.28 -1.40 5.87
N GLU A 20 -4.46 -1.13 5.34
CA GLU A 20 -5.44 -2.17 4.98
C GLU A 20 -4.88 -3.10 3.92
N LEU A 21 -4.29 -2.55 2.86
CA LEU A 21 -3.59 -3.31 1.83
C LEU A 21 -2.53 -4.23 2.42
N THR A 22 -1.59 -3.66 3.18
CA THR A 22 -0.48 -4.44 3.74
C THR A 22 -0.96 -5.48 4.76
N LYS A 23 -1.88 -5.12 5.65
CA LYS A 23 -2.50 -6.07 6.60
C LYS A 23 -3.17 -7.22 5.86
N PHE A 24 -3.92 -6.96 4.80
CA PHE A 24 -4.55 -8.02 4.01
C PHE A 24 -3.50 -8.97 3.41
N ILE A 25 -2.49 -8.42 2.73
CA ILE A 25 -1.44 -9.22 2.08
C ILE A 25 -0.71 -10.11 3.10
N TYR A 26 -0.33 -9.57 4.26
CA TYR A 26 0.44 -10.32 5.25
C TYR A 26 -0.42 -11.27 6.10
N LYS A 27 -1.72 -11.00 6.25
CA LYS A 27 -2.65 -11.85 7.02
C LYS A 27 -3.06 -13.11 6.26
N HIS A 28 -3.13 -13.06 4.93
CA HIS A 28 -3.64 -14.16 4.13
C HIS A 28 -2.51 -14.89 3.39
N ALA A 29 -2.28 -16.16 3.72
CA ALA A 29 -1.19 -16.96 3.16
C ALA A 29 -1.21 -17.04 1.62
N TYR A 30 -2.41 -17.13 1.03
CA TYR A 30 -2.56 -17.15 -0.43
C TYR A 30 -2.18 -15.80 -1.04
N ALA A 31 -2.66 -14.69 -0.47
CA ALA A 31 -2.31 -13.34 -0.93
C ALA A 31 -0.79 -13.08 -0.78
N LEU A 32 -0.19 -13.54 0.32
CA LEU A 32 1.24 -13.46 0.54
C LEU A 32 2.02 -14.26 -0.52
N THR A 33 1.53 -15.43 -0.91
CA THR A 33 2.14 -16.28 -1.94
C THR A 33 2.07 -15.59 -3.31
N LEU A 34 0.93 -15.02 -3.68
CA LEU A 34 0.81 -14.23 -4.90
C LEU A 34 1.70 -12.98 -4.86
N ARG A 35 1.75 -12.27 -3.75
CA ARG A 35 2.64 -11.13 -3.56
C ARG A 35 4.11 -11.52 -3.72
N ARG A 36 4.51 -12.70 -3.25
CA ARG A 36 5.85 -13.25 -3.52
C ARG A 36 6.04 -13.58 -5.00
N LYS A 37 5.03 -14.08 -5.71
CA LYS A 37 5.14 -14.37 -7.16
C LYS A 37 5.25 -13.10 -8.02
N PHE A 38 4.33 -12.15 -7.84
CA PHE A 38 4.18 -10.98 -8.71
C PHE A 38 5.02 -9.78 -8.28
N ILE A 39 5.32 -9.67 -6.99
CA ILE A 39 5.99 -8.51 -6.34
C ILE A 39 7.22 -9.01 -5.56
N ASN A 40 7.88 -10.03 -6.11
CA ASN A 40 9.08 -10.59 -5.53
C ASN A 40 10.17 -9.51 -5.58
N ARG A 41 10.88 -9.30 -4.46
CA ARG A 41 12.04 -8.39 -4.26
C ARG A 41 11.81 -7.06 -3.54
N ILE A 42 10.58 -6.60 -3.32
CA ILE A 42 10.34 -5.35 -2.57
C ILE A 42 9.57 -5.62 -1.29
N GLU A 43 10.15 -5.26 -0.14
CA GLU A 43 9.41 -5.22 1.11
C GLU A 43 8.37 -4.10 1.04
N LEU A 44 7.09 -4.45 1.24
CA LEU A 44 6.03 -3.44 1.24
C LEU A 44 6.18 -2.49 2.43
N ILE A 45 6.53 -3.05 3.59
CA ILE A 45 6.81 -2.31 4.82
C ILE A 45 8.31 -2.43 5.08
N ARG A 46 9.00 -1.29 5.16
CA ARG A 46 10.39 -1.21 5.65
C ARG A 46 10.38 -0.51 7.00
N PRO A 47 10.66 -1.20 8.12
CA PRO A 47 10.83 -0.57 9.41
C PRO A 47 11.96 0.46 9.36
N THR A 48 11.72 1.66 9.91
CA THR A 48 12.71 2.72 10.05
C THR A 48 12.68 3.28 11.47
N GLN A 49 13.64 4.14 11.83
CA GLN A 49 13.73 4.72 13.18
C GLN A 49 12.45 5.45 13.61
N THR A 50 11.72 6.06 12.67
CA THR A 50 10.47 6.77 12.97
C THR A 50 9.28 6.11 12.28
N ARG A 51 8.16 6.03 13.02
CA ARG A 51 6.87 5.55 12.46
C ARG A 51 6.45 6.37 11.24
N PHE A 52 6.77 7.67 11.22
CA PHE A 52 6.51 8.55 10.07
C PHE A 52 7.27 8.10 8.82
N ALA A 53 8.59 7.92 8.92
CA ALA A 53 9.38 7.44 7.79
C ALA A 53 8.92 6.05 7.32
N THR A 54 8.53 5.17 8.25
CA THR A 54 7.97 3.85 7.90
C THR A 54 6.72 3.99 7.02
N TYR A 55 5.81 4.91 7.35
CA TYR A 55 4.62 5.15 6.51
C TYR A 55 4.98 5.72 5.14
N VAL A 56 5.87 6.70 5.07
CA VAL A 56 6.28 7.31 3.81
C VAL A 56 6.94 6.28 2.90
N PHE A 57 7.87 5.46 3.41
CA PHE A 57 8.49 4.37 2.64
C PHE A 57 7.46 3.32 2.20
N THR A 58 6.50 2.99 3.05
CA THR A 58 5.43 2.04 2.71
C THR A 58 4.60 2.56 1.55
N ILE A 59 4.16 3.82 1.59
CA ILE A 59 3.41 4.46 0.50
C ILE A 59 4.23 4.46 -0.79
N LYS A 60 5.51 4.87 -0.71
CA LYS A 60 6.44 4.89 -1.85
C LYS A 60 6.60 3.52 -2.50
N ASN A 61 6.73 2.46 -1.69
CA ASN A 61 6.85 1.10 -2.19
C ASN A 61 5.55 0.61 -2.85
N ILE A 62 4.38 0.92 -2.27
CA ILE A 62 3.08 0.57 -2.86
C ILE A 62 2.89 1.25 -4.22
N VAL A 63 3.16 2.56 -4.32
CA VAL A 63 3.08 3.30 -5.59
C VAL A 63 4.04 2.71 -6.62
N LYS A 64 5.30 2.47 -6.24
CA LYS A 64 6.31 1.87 -7.13
C LYS A 64 5.91 0.48 -7.61
N GLN A 65 5.14 -0.27 -6.82
CA GLN A 65 4.69 -1.64 -7.15
C GLN A 65 3.24 -1.70 -7.63
N ARG A 66 2.60 -0.56 -7.91
CA ARG A 66 1.19 -0.51 -8.30
C ARG A 66 0.90 -1.31 -9.56
N THR A 67 1.76 -1.25 -10.58
CA THR A 67 1.61 -2.06 -11.79
C THR A 67 1.70 -3.57 -11.51
N PRO A 68 2.75 -4.08 -10.83
CA PRO A 68 2.77 -5.45 -10.34
C PRO A 68 1.54 -5.87 -9.52
N PHE A 69 1.03 -4.99 -8.65
CA PHE A 69 -0.21 -5.24 -7.91
C PHE A 69 -1.41 -5.38 -8.85
N LYS A 70 -1.58 -4.49 -9.84
CA LYS A 70 -2.65 -4.59 -10.84
C LYS A 70 -2.59 -5.92 -11.58
N HIS A 71 -1.40 -6.35 -12.02
CA HIS A 71 -1.22 -7.67 -12.64
C HIS A 71 -1.58 -8.83 -11.72
N MET A 72 -1.17 -8.76 -10.45
CA MET A 72 -1.53 -9.77 -9.45
C MET A 72 -3.05 -9.88 -9.29
N LEU A 73 -3.73 -8.73 -9.13
CA LEU A 73 -5.17 -8.66 -8.84
C LEU A 73 -6.05 -8.96 -10.06
N SER A 74 -5.53 -8.82 -11.27
CA SER A 74 -6.20 -9.22 -12.52
C SER A 74 -5.87 -10.64 -12.95
N SER A 75 -5.06 -11.39 -12.19
CA SER A 75 -4.61 -12.72 -12.58
C SER A 75 -5.66 -13.81 -12.35
N ASN A 76 -5.56 -14.91 -13.10
CA ASN A 76 -6.40 -16.10 -12.89
C ASN A 76 -6.15 -16.72 -11.50
N GLU A 77 -4.93 -16.64 -11.00
CA GLU A 77 -4.58 -17.09 -9.66
C GLU A 77 -5.30 -16.25 -8.59
N TRP A 78 -5.44 -14.94 -8.78
CA TRP A 78 -6.28 -14.13 -7.90
C TRP A 78 -7.77 -14.43 -8.06
N ALA A 79 -8.25 -14.76 -9.26
CA ALA A 79 -9.64 -15.18 -9.44
C ALA A 79 -9.96 -16.49 -8.68
N ALA A 80 -8.97 -17.37 -8.55
CA ALA A 80 -9.01 -18.62 -7.80
C ALA A 80 -8.84 -18.46 -6.27
N TYR A 81 -8.80 -17.21 -5.78
CA TYR A 81 -8.68 -16.93 -4.35
C TYR A 81 -9.83 -17.56 -3.55
N PRO A 82 -9.57 -18.17 -2.38
CA PRO A 82 -10.59 -18.83 -1.57
C PRO A 82 -11.83 -17.96 -1.33
N HIS A 83 -13.01 -18.55 -1.54
CA HIS A 83 -14.31 -17.85 -1.53
C HIS A 83 -14.62 -17.18 -0.19
N ASP A 84 -14.20 -17.78 0.91
CA ASP A 84 -14.35 -17.30 2.29
C ASP A 84 -13.59 -15.99 2.57
N HIS A 85 -12.57 -15.69 1.77
CA HIS A 85 -11.75 -14.49 1.91
C HIS A 85 -11.98 -13.45 0.79
N LYS A 86 -12.76 -13.82 -0.23
CA LYS A 86 -13.03 -13.00 -1.43
C LYS A 86 -13.78 -11.69 -1.15
N ARG A 87 -14.63 -11.65 -0.12
CA ARG A 87 -15.31 -10.40 0.27
C ARG A 87 -14.35 -9.33 0.77
N LYS A 88 -13.32 -9.72 1.54
CA LYS A 88 -12.32 -8.79 2.09
C LYS A 88 -11.26 -8.40 1.06
N SER A 89 -11.11 -9.18 -0.01
CA SER A 89 -10.14 -8.91 -1.06
C SER A 89 -10.56 -7.76 -1.99
N PHE A 90 -11.86 -7.44 -2.07
CA PHE A 90 -12.36 -6.32 -2.88
C PHE A 90 -11.81 -4.96 -2.43
N VAL A 91 -11.62 -4.76 -1.13
CA VAL A 91 -11.04 -3.50 -0.60
C VAL A 91 -9.62 -3.28 -1.17
N VAL A 92 -8.83 -4.35 -1.28
CA VAL A 92 -7.48 -4.27 -1.87
C VAL A 92 -7.52 -3.97 -3.37
N VAL A 93 -8.51 -4.54 -4.08
CA VAL A 93 -8.73 -4.24 -5.49
C VAL A 93 -9.11 -2.78 -5.66
N ASP A 94 -10.07 -2.28 -4.89
CA ASP A 94 -10.52 -0.90 -4.98
C ASP A 94 -9.37 0.09 -4.74
N ILE A 95 -8.59 -0.10 -3.68
CA ILE A 95 -7.42 0.76 -3.37
C ILE A 95 -6.41 0.80 -4.53
N ILE A 96 -6.04 -0.35 -5.09
CA ILE A 96 -5.00 -0.42 -6.13
C ILE A 96 -5.48 0.13 -7.48
N PHE A 97 -6.76 0.01 -7.80
CA PHE A 97 -7.32 0.48 -9.06
C PHE A 97 -7.86 1.91 -8.99
N ASN A 98 -8.03 2.47 -7.79
CA ASN A 98 -8.45 3.85 -7.59
C ASN A 98 -7.32 4.83 -8.00
N ASN A 99 -7.62 5.73 -8.94
CA ASN A 99 -6.68 6.76 -9.43
C ASN A 99 -6.57 7.96 -8.47
N GLU A 100 -7.62 8.30 -7.74
CA GLU A 100 -7.59 9.34 -6.70
C GLU A 100 -6.62 8.94 -5.59
N PHE A 101 -6.64 7.66 -5.19
CA PHE A 101 -5.65 7.13 -4.24
C PHE A 101 -4.20 7.32 -4.72
N GLU A 102 -3.94 7.07 -6.01
CA GLU A 102 -2.61 7.27 -6.60
C GLU A 102 -2.18 8.73 -6.58
N GLU A 103 -3.10 9.63 -6.92
CA GLU A 103 -2.86 11.06 -6.90
C GLU A 103 -2.57 11.57 -5.48
N SER A 104 -3.38 11.15 -4.50
CA SER A 104 -3.18 11.51 -3.08
C SER A 104 -1.86 10.94 -2.54
N CYS A 105 -1.46 9.72 -2.93
CA CYS A 105 -0.14 9.20 -2.62
C CYS A 105 0.98 10.08 -3.22
N GLY A 106 0.84 10.49 -4.49
CA GLY A 106 1.80 11.36 -5.17
C GLY A 106 1.96 12.73 -4.51
N LYS A 107 0.84 13.35 -4.10
CA LYS A 107 0.84 14.62 -3.34
C LYS A 107 1.57 14.46 -2.01
N LEU A 108 1.25 13.41 -1.26
CA LEU A 108 1.87 13.13 0.04
C LEU A 108 3.37 12.92 -0.08
N LEU A 109 3.82 12.10 -1.04
CA LEU A 109 5.24 11.83 -1.25
C LEU A 109 6.02 13.09 -1.61
N LYS A 110 5.45 14.01 -2.40
CA LYS A 110 6.10 15.30 -2.72
C LYS A 110 6.31 16.15 -1.47
N ILE A 111 5.35 16.17 -0.54
CA ILE A 111 5.44 16.92 0.71
C ILE A 111 6.44 16.27 1.68
N SER A 112 6.64 14.95 1.61
CA SER A 112 7.56 14.23 2.51
C SER A 112 9.02 14.20 2.04
N VAL A 113 9.32 14.48 0.76
CA VAL A 113 10.69 14.51 0.22
C VAL A 113 11.67 15.39 1.02
N PRO A 114 11.31 16.62 1.45
CA PRO A 114 12.19 17.44 2.29
C PRO A 114 12.48 16.80 3.66
N LEU A 115 11.53 16.02 4.20
CA LEU A 115 11.60 15.43 5.54
C LEU A 115 12.44 14.14 5.58
N GLU A 116 12.57 13.44 4.45
CA GLU A 116 13.44 12.26 4.33
C GLU A 116 14.93 12.61 4.35
N LYS A 117 15.32 13.85 4.00
CA LYS A 117 16.73 14.28 3.96
C LYS A 117 17.28 14.71 5.32
N SER A 118 16.42 14.90 6.31
CA SER A 118 16.77 15.32 7.67
C SER A 118 16.66 14.18 8.70
N LEU A 119 16.41 12.95 8.26
CA LEU A 119 16.33 11.71 9.04
C LEU A 119 17.42 10.74 8.57
#